data_AF-A0A8T4T555-F1
#
_entry.id   AF-A0A8T4T555-F1
#
_cell.length_a   1.000
_cell.length_b   1.000
_cell.length_c   1.000
_cell.angle_alpha   90.00
_cell.angle_beta   90.00
_cell.angle_gamma   90.00
#
_symmetry.space_group_name_H-M   'P 1'
#
loop_
_entity.id
_entity.type
_entity.pdbx_description
1 polymer ?
#
loop_
_entity_poly.entity_id
_entity_poly.type
_entity_poly.pdbx_seq_one_letter_code
_entity_poly.pdbx_strand_id
1 'polypeptide(L)'
;MKTLITMPNYDDATSYLYCYAEELVKFAEEKNIAVTKLKRPRLRRKIFEESITKQNPQLLLFNAHGDETTIYGDKVEGEEEYLIREKENHQLLTGKLTYARACSAAASLGKACTQKDGCFIGYNQPFSFWTDTSRTTTPLKDKVAQLFLQPSNELAIALLRGKSAREAADTFFNISKKNILHLLAKQDEPGAMASAILLWNNMIAQEVLGDEQMRCS
;
A
#
# COMPACT_ATOMS: atom_id res chain seq x y z
N MET A 1 11.27 -12.90 9.50
CA MET A 1 10.08 -12.03 9.33
C MET A 1 8.85 -12.80 8.81
N LYS A 2 7.69 -12.63 9.47
CA LYS A 2 6.37 -13.03 8.94
C LYS A 2 5.64 -11.80 8.40
N THR A 3 5.07 -11.92 7.20
CA THR A 3 4.42 -10.82 6.48
C THR A 3 3.00 -11.20 6.07
N LEU A 4 2.06 -10.26 6.13
CA LEU A 4 0.72 -10.42 5.56
C LEU A 4 0.52 -9.39 4.45
N ILE A 5 0.01 -9.83 3.31
CA ILE A 5 -0.27 -8.98 2.13
C ILE A 5 -1.75 -9.14 1.76
N THR A 6 -2.49 -8.03 1.70
CA THR A 6 -3.85 -8.02 1.15
C THR A 6 -3.81 -7.89 -0.36
N MET A 7 -4.73 -8.55 -1.06
CA MET A 7 -4.76 -8.63 -2.53
C MET A 7 -6.22 -8.62 -3.02
N PRO A 8 -6.94 -7.49 -2.91
CA PRO A 8 -8.29 -7.33 -3.44
C PRO A 8 -8.26 -7.38 -4.97
N ASN A 9 -9.37 -7.76 -5.60
CA ASN A 9 -9.49 -7.80 -7.06
C ASN A 9 -10.98 -7.81 -7.47
N TYR A 10 -11.62 -6.65 -7.41
CA TYR A 10 -13.07 -6.52 -7.70
C TYR A 10 -13.44 -5.30 -8.54
N ASP A 11 -12.48 -4.42 -8.83
CA ASP A 11 -12.60 -3.30 -9.76
C ASP A 11 -11.25 -3.04 -10.43
N ASP A 12 -11.18 -2.04 -11.32
CA ASP A 12 -9.96 -1.73 -12.05
C ASP A 12 -8.82 -1.34 -11.11
N ALA A 13 -9.07 -0.45 -10.15
CA ALA A 13 -8.03 0.02 -9.23
C ALA A 13 -7.42 -1.14 -8.42
N THR A 14 -8.28 -1.99 -7.84
CA THR A 14 -7.85 -3.17 -7.09
C THR A 14 -7.23 -4.23 -7.98
N SER A 15 -7.61 -4.34 -9.26
CA SER A 15 -6.93 -5.21 -10.24
C SER A 15 -5.49 -4.80 -10.47
N TYR A 16 -5.22 -3.49 -10.59
CA TYR A 16 -3.85 -2.96 -10.65
C TYR A 16 -3.08 -3.30 -9.38
N LEU A 17 -3.66 -3.02 -8.20
CA LEU A 17 -3.02 -3.33 -6.93
C LEU A 17 -2.75 -4.84 -6.75
N TYR A 18 -3.67 -5.71 -7.21
CA TYR A 18 -3.50 -7.16 -7.21
C TYR A 18 -2.25 -7.57 -8.01
N CYS A 19 -2.13 -7.09 -9.25
CA CYS A 19 -1.01 -7.42 -10.12
C CYS A 19 0.33 -6.97 -9.55
N TYR A 20 0.40 -5.77 -8.97
CA TYR A 20 1.62 -5.27 -8.33
C TYR A 20 1.92 -6.00 -7.01
N ALA A 21 0.89 -6.44 -6.27
CA ALA A 21 1.07 -7.25 -5.07
C ALA A 21 1.60 -8.66 -5.39
N GLU A 22 1.26 -9.24 -6.54
CA GLU A 22 1.86 -10.50 -7.01
C GLU A 22 3.38 -10.37 -7.21
N GLU A 23 3.89 -9.20 -7.62
CA GLU A 23 5.34 -8.96 -7.68
C GLU A 23 5.99 -8.95 -6.28
N LEU A 24 5.30 -8.40 -5.28
CA LEU A 24 5.77 -8.43 -3.88
C LEU A 24 5.81 -9.85 -3.33
N VAL A 25 4.79 -10.65 -3.64
CA VAL A 25 4.72 -12.06 -3.28
C VAL A 25 5.89 -12.82 -3.90
N LYS A 26 6.13 -12.66 -5.22
CA LYS A 26 7.24 -13.32 -5.91
C LYS A 26 8.58 -12.95 -5.29
N PHE A 27 8.82 -11.65 -5.06
CA PHE A 27 10.04 -11.19 -4.39
C PHE A 27 10.21 -11.82 -3.01
N ALA A 28 9.15 -11.89 -2.21
CA ALA A 28 9.19 -12.48 -0.88
C ALA A 28 9.47 -13.98 -0.91
N GLU A 29 8.84 -14.72 -1.84
CA GLU A 29 9.07 -16.15 -2.07
C GLU A 29 10.52 -16.42 -2.49
N GLU A 30 11.07 -15.63 -3.43
CA GLU A 30 12.48 -15.70 -3.85
C GLU A 30 13.47 -15.42 -2.69
N LYS A 31 13.05 -14.65 -1.68
CA LYS A 31 13.83 -14.34 -0.48
C LYS A 31 13.52 -15.25 0.71
N ASN A 32 12.71 -16.30 0.54
CA ASN A 32 12.28 -17.21 1.61
C ASN A 32 11.60 -16.49 2.79
N ILE A 33 10.91 -15.37 2.52
CA ILE A 33 10.12 -14.64 3.51
C ILE A 33 8.75 -15.32 3.64
N ALA A 34 8.32 -15.61 4.87
CA ALA A 34 7.02 -16.20 5.12
C ALA A 34 5.90 -15.17 4.85
N VAL A 35 5.10 -15.42 3.82
CA VAL A 35 3.99 -14.53 3.40
C VAL A 35 2.64 -15.20 3.53
N THR A 36 1.72 -14.54 4.23
CA THR A 36 0.29 -14.84 4.18
C THR A 36 -0.41 -13.93 3.20
N LYS A 37 -0.95 -14.55 2.15
CA LYS A 37 -1.68 -13.90 1.08
C LYS A 37 -3.17 -13.92 1.39
N LEU A 38 -3.76 -12.76 1.65
CA LEU A 38 -5.20 -12.63 1.76
C LEU A 38 -5.77 -12.07 0.47
N LYS A 39 -6.42 -12.95 -0.29
CA LYS A 39 -7.07 -12.65 -1.56
C LYS A 39 -8.47 -13.22 -1.60
N ARG A 40 -9.26 -12.84 -2.60
CA ARG A 40 -10.63 -13.37 -2.80
C ARG A 40 -10.65 -14.91 -2.78
N PRO A 41 -11.67 -15.55 -2.19
CA PRO A 41 -12.77 -14.96 -1.39
C PRO A 41 -12.42 -14.77 0.09
N ARG A 42 -11.15 -14.99 0.48
CA ARG A 42 -10.67 -15.02 1.88
C ARG A 42 -10.26 -13.66 2.43
N LEU A 43 -10.24 -12.60 1.62
CA LEU A 43 -9.97 -11.24 2.06
C LEU A 43 -11.21 -10.65 2.75
N ARG A 44 -11.53 -11.19 3.92
CA ARG A 44 -12.68 -10.85 4.75
C ARG A 44 -12.22 -10.46 6.14
N ARG A 45 -13.00 -9.63 6.83
CA ARG A 45 -12.64 -9.13 8.17
C ARG A 45 -12.27 -10.26 9.12
N LYS A 46 -13.17 -11.23 9.30
CA LYS A 46 -12.97 -12.35 10.23
C LYS A 46 -11.68 -13.13 9.93
N ILE A 47 -11.43 -13.45 8.65
CA ILE A 47 -10.24 -14.21 8.24
C ILE A 47 -8.98 -13.38 8.45
N PHE A 48 -9.05 -12.08 8.18
CA PHE A 48 -7.96 -11.15 8.42
C PHE A 48 -7.61 -11.05 9.92
N GLU A 49 -8.60 -10.83 10.79
CA GLU A 49 -8.42 -10.78 12.25
C GLU A 49 -7.82 -12.08 12.79
N GLU A 50 -8.34 -13.23 12.33
CA GLU A 50 -7.79 -14.54 12.67
C GLU A 50 -6.35 -14.72 12.19
N SER A 51 -6.04 -14.24 10.97
CA SER A 51 -4.69 -14.37 10.39
C SER A 51 -3.67 -13.54 11.17
N ILE A 52 -4.02 -12.30 11.55
CA ILE A 52 -3.17 -11.47 12.39
C ILE A 52 -2.95 -12.14 13.74
N THR A 53 -4.01 -12.60 14.39
CA THR A 53 -3.93 -13.18 15.74
C THR A 53 -3.13 -14.48 15.76
N LYS A 54 -3.40 -15.41 14.82
CA LYS A 54 -2.76 -16.74 14.79
C LYS A 54 -1.31 -16.67 14.34
N GLN A 55 -1.01 -15.82 13.36
CA GLN A 55 0.32 -15.82 12.74
C GLN A 55 1.26 -14.78 13.34
N ASN A 56 0.70 -13.72 13.91
CA ASN A 56 1.40 -12.56 14.45
C ASN A 56 2.44 -12.00 13.47
N PRO A 57 2.02 -11.53 12.27
CA PRO A 57 2.94 -10.91 11.32
C PRO A 57 3.58 -9.65 11.92
N GLN A 58 4.86 -9.43 11.57
CA GLN A 58 5.59 -8.21 11.94
C GLN A 58 5.35 -7.09 10.91
N LEU A 59 5.21 -7.47 9.63
CA LEU A 59 4.97 -6.58 8.50
C LEU A 59 3.56 -6.81 7.92
N LEU A 60 2.81 -5.73 7.77
CA LEU A 60 1.49 -5.71 7.14
C LEU A 60 1.53 -4.82 5.90
N LEU A 61 1.20 -5.37 4.73
CA LEU A 61 1.15 -4.64 3.46
C LEU A 61 -0.30 -4.61 2.96
N PHE A 62 -0.96 -3.47 3.12
CA PHE A 62 -2.32 -3.27 2.64
C PHE A 62 -2.33 -2.71 1.22
N ASN A 63 -3.04 -3.42 0.36
CA ASN A 63 -3.56 -2.99 -0.92
C ASN A 63 -5.07 -2.93 -0.79
N ALA A 64 -5.64 -1.75 -0.82
CA ALA A 64 -7.06 -1.58 -0.54
C ALA A 64 -7.57 -0.23 -1.00
N HIS A 65 -8.88 -0.14 -1.19
CA HIS A 65 -9.56 1.14 -0.96
C HIS A 65 -9.52 1.49 0.52
N GLY A 66 -9.76 2.76 0.82
CA GLY A 66 -9.73 3.27 2.19
C GLY A 66 -10.34 4.64 2.31
N ASP A 67 -10.51 5.04 3.56
CA ASP A 67 -10.79 6.40 3.97
C ASP A 67 -9.93 6.76 5.20
N GLU A 68 -10.17 7.93 5.79
CA GLU A 68 -9.42 8.42 6.94
C GLU A 68 -9.41 7.44 8.12
N THR A 69 -10.45 6.63 8.28
CA THR A 69 -10.72 5.79 9.45
C THR A 69 -10.74 4.29 9.15
N THR A 70 -10.78 3.90 7.87
CA THR A 70 -11.08 2.53 7.44
C THR A 70 -10.14 2.06 6.33
N ILE A 71 -9.66 0.82 6.44
CA ILE A 71 -9.03 0.07 5.33
C ILE A 71 -9.98 -1.05 4.93
N TYR A 72 -10.36 -1.08 3.65
CA TYR A 72 -11.34 -2.03 3.13
C TYR A 72 -10.70 -3.35 2.65
N GLY A 73 -11.52 -4.38 2.59
CA GLY A 73 -11.19 -5.70 2.10
C GLY A 73 -11.78 -5.94 0.72
N ASP A 74 -12.26 -7.15 0.50
CA ASP A 74 -13.00 -7.52 -0.71
C ASP A 74 -14.49 -7.19 -0.60
N LYS A 75 -15.21 -7.18 -1.73
CA LYS A 75 -16.66 -6.94 -1.76
C LYS A 75 -17.47 -8.19 -1.36
N VAL A 76 -18.40 -8.05 -0.42
CA VAL A 76 -19.43 -9.05 -0.05
C VAL A 76 -20.75 -8.52 -0.59
N GLU A 77 -21.45 -9.29 -1.43
CA GLU A 77 -22.79 -8.91 -1.92
C GLU A 77 -22.86 -7.52 -2.61
N GLY A 78 -21.74 -7.05 -3.16
CA GLY A 78 -21.63 -5.74 -3.82
C GLY A 78 -21.00 -4.64 -2.97
N GLU A 79 -20.91 -4.83 -1.65
CA GLU A 79 -20.44 -3.83 -0.69
C GLU A 79 -19.04 -4.15 -0.16
N GLU A 80 -18.23 -3.12 0.10
CA GLU A 80 -16.89 -3.29 0.66
C GLU A 80 -16.95 -3.63 2.15
N GLU A 81 -16.40 -4.79 2.53
CA GLU A 81 -16.24 -5.13 3.94
C GLU A 81 -14.97 -4.46 4.48
N TYR A 82 -15.04 -3.77 5.62
CA TYR A 82 -13.84 -3.23 6.24
C TYR A 82 -12.96 -4.32 6.87
N LEU A 83 -11.65 -4.22 6.72
CA LEU A 83 -10.69 -5.10 7.41
C LEU A 83 -10.23 -4.49 8.73
N ILE A 84 -9.90 -3.20 8.70
CA ILE A 84 -9.49 -2.42 9.86
C ILE A 84 -10.31 -1.15 9.91
N ARG A 85 -10.79 -0.79 11.10
CA ARG A 85 -11.42 0.49 11.37
C ARG A 85 -10.99 1.06 12.72
N GLU A 86 -10.81 2.37 12.74
CA GLU A 86 -10.51 3.13 13.94
C GLU A 86 -11.58 2.88 15.03
N LYS A 87 -11.15 2.80 16.29
CA LYS A 87 -12.00 2.53 17.47
C LYS A 87 -12.71 1.17 17.52
N GLU A 88 -12.60 0.35 16.47
CA GLU A 88 -13.14 -1.01 16.46
C GLU A 88 -12.06 -2.08 16.60
N ASN A 89 -11.16 -2.18 15.61
CA ASN A 89 -10.13 -3.23 15.56
C ASN A 89 -8.73 -2.75 15.16
N HIS A 90 -8.50 -1.45 15.04
CA HIS A 90 -7.19 -0.83 14.76
C HIS A 90 -6.05 -1.27 15.69
N GLN A 91 -6.35 -1.66 16.93
CA GLN A 91 -5.38 -2.22 17.88
C GLN A 91 -4.67 -3.49 17.37
N LEU A 92 -5.22 -4.17 16.36
CA LEU A 92 -4.55 -5.28 15.68
C LEU A 92 -3.26 -4.86 14.98
N LEU A 93 -3.09 -3.57 14.71
CA LEU A 93 -1.91 -2.98 14.07
C LEU A 93 -0.85 -2.49 15.07
N THR A 94 -1.18 -2.45 16.38
CA THR A 94 -0.25 -2.00 17.42
C THR A 94 1.01 -2.87 17.47
N GLY A 95 2.18 -2.22 17.60
CA GLY A 95 3.48 -2.90 17.66
C GLY A 95 3.90 -3.56 16.35
N LYS A 96 3.26 -3.24 15.23
CA LYS A 96 3.59 -3.77 13.89
C LYS A 96 4.10 -2.67 12.97
N LEU A 97 4.84 -3.07 11.96
CA LEU A 97 5.16 -2.21 10.82
C LEU A 97 4.07 -2.38 9.76
N THR A 98 3.30 -1.33 9.54
CA THR A 98 2.20 -1.33 8.58
C THR A 98 2.51 -0.38 7.43
N TYR A 99 2.36 -0.84 6.19
CA TYR A 99 2.29 0.01 5.01
C TYR A 99 0.92 -0.12 4.36
N ALA A 100 0.20 0.99 4.21
CA ALA A 100 -1.11 1.03 3.61
C ALA A 100 -1.14 1.85 2.31
N ARG A 101 -1.29 1.13 1.18
CA ARG A 101 -1.81 1.69 -0.07
C ARG A 101 -3.33 1.73 0.01
N ALA A 102 -3.82 2.66 0.82
CA ALA A 102 -5.24 2.93 1.06
C ALA A 102 -5.43 4.45 1.24
N CYS A 103 -6.45 5.01 0.61
CA CYS A 103 -6.67 6.46 0.57
C CYS A 103 -6.83 7.04 1.98
N SER A 104 -6.13 8.15 2.24
CA SER A 104 -6.24 8.95 3.47
C SER A 104 -6.05 8.21 4.81
N ALA A 105 -5.67 6.93 4.83
CA ALA A 105 -5.62 6.14 6.06
C ALA A 105 -4.64 6.69 7.12
N ALA A 106 -3.61 7.46 6.73
CA ALA A 106 -2.71 8.10 7.70
C ALA A 106 -3.31 9.37 8.33
N ALA A 107 -4.38 9.94 7.75
CA ALA A 107 -5.01 11.15 8.27
C ALA A 107 -5.61 10.96 9.67
N SER A 108 -6.20 9.78 9.96
CA SER A 108 -6.75 9.42 11.28
C SER A 108 -6.32 8.03 11.76
N LEU A 109 -6.65 6.96 11.02
CA LEU A 109 -6.42 5.57 11.43
C LEU A 109 -4.95 5.30 11.77
N GLY A 110 -4.01 5.74 10.94
CA GLY A 110 -2.57 5.57 11.16
C GLY A 110 -2.08 6.22 12.45
N LYS A 111 -2.63 7.39 12.81
CA LYS A 111 -2.33 8.07 14.08
C LYS A 111 -2.87 7.29 15.27
N ALA A 112 -4.07 6.71 15.15
CA ALA A 112 -4.64 5.88 16.19
C ALA A 112 -3.83 4.58 16.42
N CYS A 113 -3.28 3.99 15.36
CA CYS A 113 -2.52 2.74 15.44
C CYS A 113 -1.15 2.88 16.12
N THR A 114 -0.56 4.08 16.12
CA THR A 114 0.85 4.33 16.50
C THR A 114 1.02 4.93 17.90
N GLN A 115 -0.06 5.11 18.66
CA GLN A 115 0.00 5.66 20.03
C GLN A 115 0.68 4.73 21.05
N LYS A 116 0.85 3.43 20.74
CA LYS A 116 1.26 2.39 21.69
C LYS A 116 2.32 1.45 21.12
N ASP A 117 3.33 2.02 20.46
CA ASP A 117 4.38 1.32 19.68
C ASP A 117 3.93 0.84 18.30
N GLY A 118 4.91 0.70 17.40
CA GLY A 118 4.72 0.35 16.01
C GLY A 118 4.99 1.51 15.05
N CYS A 119 4.79 1.25 13.77
CA CYS A 119 4.98 2.25 12.73
C CYS A 119 3.93 2.06 11.64
N PHE A 120 3.38 3.16 11.15
CA PHE A 120 2.39 3.18 10.09
C PHE A 120 2.85 4.10 8.96
N ILE A 121 3.04 3.53 7.78
CA ILE A 121 3.31 4.25 6.54
C ILE A 121 2.03 4.28 5.73
N GLY A 122 1.55 5.45 5.35
CA GLY A 122 0.33 5.60 4.56
C GLY A 122 0.23 6.98 3.96
N TYR A 123 -0.97 7.42 3.62
CA TYR A 123 -1.20 8.72 2.99
C TYR A 123 -2.21 9.53 3.81
N ASN A 124 -1.95 10.82 4.01
CA ASN A 124 -2.85 11.76 4.68
C ASN A 124 -3.85 12.42 3.70
N GLN A 125 -3.74 12.10 2.41
CA GLN A 125 -4.66 12.45 1.32
C GLN A 125 -4.90 11.21 0.45
N PRO A 126 -5.87 11.23 -0.49
CA PRO A 126 -6.13 10.08 -1.35
C PRO A 126 -4.92 9.68 -2.21
N PHE A 127 -4.52 8.42 -2.12
CA PHE A 127 -3.52 7.86 -3.03
C PHE A 127 -4.19 7.59 -4.38
N SER A 128 -3.70 8.25 -5.42
CA SER A 128 -4.36 8.26 -6.72
C SER A 128 -3.39 7.92 -7.85
N PHE A 129 -3.85 7.23 -8.88
CA PHE A 129 -3.01 6.93 -10.04
C PHE A 129 -3.85 6.95 -11.31
N TRP A 130 -3.22 7.38 -12.40
CA TRP A 130 -3.81 7.27 -13.73
C TRP A 130 -3.53 5.88 -14.32
N THR A 131 -4.44 5.43 -15.16
CA THR A 131 -4.31 4.19 -15.93
C THR A 131 -4.52 4.47 -17.41
N ASP A 132 -3.83 3.71 -18.25
CA ASP A 132 -4.14 3.58 -19.66
C ASP A 132 -5.32 2.61 -19.80
N THR A 133 -6.46 3.11 -20.28
CA THR A 133 -7.69 2.33 -20.43
C THR A 133 -7.54 1.17 -21.41
N SER A 134 -6.56 1.22 -22.31
CA SER A 134 -6.21 0.10 -23.20
C SER A 134 -5.42 -1.02 -22.51
N ARG A 135 -4.99 -0.80 -21.26
CA ARG A 135 -4.13 -1.71 -20.48
C ARG A 135 -4.78 -2.28 -19.23
N THR A 136 -6.09 -2.05 -19.03
CA THR A 136 -6.85 -2.57 -17.87
C THR A 136 -6.71 -4.09 -17.66
N THR A 137 -6.56 -4.87 -18.74
CA THR A 137 -6.34 -6.33 -18.68
C THR A 137 -4.87 -6.75 -18.60
N THR A 138 -3.94 -5.80 -18.74
CA THR A 138 -2.48 -6.01 -18.60
C THR A 138 -1.81 -4.95 -17.72
N PRO A 139 -2.21 -4.78 -16.44
CA PRO A 139 -1.75 -3.70 -15.57
C PRO A 139 -0.23 -3.48 -15.50
N LEU A 140 0.56 -4.56 -15.50
CA LEU A 140 2.03 -4.47 -15.43
C LEU A 140 2.69 -3.90 -16.71
N LYS A 141 1.94 -3.84 -17.81
CA LYS A 141 2.40 -3.23 -19.08
C LYS A 141 1.99 -1.76 -19.22
N ASP A 142 1.15 -1.26 -18.32
CA ASP A 142 0.71 0.13 -18.32
C ASP A 142 1.84 1.05 -17.83
N LYS A 143 2.38 1.84 -18.76
CA LYS A 143 3.46 2.80 -18.47
C LYS A 143 2.98 4.03 -17.72
N VAL A 144 1.69 4.37 -17.80
CA VAL A 144 1.10 5.48 -17.05
C VAL A 144 0.98 5.06 -15.58
N ALA A 145 0.29 3.95 -15.30
CA ALA A 145 0.14 3.46 -13.93
C ALA A 145 1.48 3.11 -13.26
N GLN A 146 2.45 2.63 -14.05
CA GLN A 146 3.81 2.33 -13.58
C GLN A 146 4.46 3.53 -12.88
N LEU A 147 4.23 4.76 -13.34
CA LEU A 147 4.82 5.97 -12.73
C LEU A 147 4.44 6.15 -11.25
N PHE A 148 3.29 5.63 -10.85
CA PHE A 148 2.73 5.74 -9.49
C PHE A 148 2.95 4.46 -8.69
N LEU A 149 2.65 3.31 -9.30
CA LEU A 149 2.64 2.03 -8.60
C LEU A 149 4.04 1.46 -8.40
N GLN A 150 5.00 1.70 -9.30
CA GLN A 150 6.37 1.23 -9.14
C GLN A 150 7.06 1.86 -7.92
N PRO A 151 7.06 3.20 -7.70
CA PRO A 151 7.57 3.78 -6.46
C PRO A 151 6.94 3.16 -5.20
N SER A 152 5.61 2.93 -5.23
CA SER A 152 4.88 2.35 -4.10
C SER A 152 5.28 0.89 -3.83
N ASN A 153 5.59 0.13 -4.89
CA ASN A 153 6.03 -1.26 -4.78
C ASN A 153 7.47 -1.34 -4.26
N GLU A 154 8.34 -0.44 -4.69
CA GLU A 154 9.73 -0.38 -4.23
C GLU A 154 9.84 -0.03 -2.74
N LEU A 155 8.92 0.77 -2.20
CA LEU A 155 8.77 0.95 -0.75
C LEU A 155 8.48 -0.39 -0.06
N ALA A 156 7.47 -1.12 -0.52
CA ALA A 156 7.15 -2.42 0.04
C ALA A 156 8.30 -3.43 -0.09
N ILE A 157 9.03 -3.43 -1.21
CA ILE A 157 10.25 -4.23 -1.42
C ILE A 157 11.35 -3.82 -0.44
N ALA A 158 11.55 -2.53 -0.19
CA ALA A 158 12.52 -2.05 0.79
C ALA A 158 12.19 -2.58 2.21
N LEU A 159 10.91 -2.52 2.62
CA LEU A 159 10.45 -3.13 3.87
C LEU A 159 10.71 -4.64 3.91
N LEU A 160 10.41 -5.36 2.82
CA LEU A 160 10.69 -6.79 2.70
C LEU A 160 12.19 -7.11 2.78
N ARG A 161 13.06 -6.17 2.41
CA ARG A 161 14.53 -6.28 2.58
C ARG A 161 15.03 -5.96 4.00
N GLY A 162 14.14 -5.65 4.94
CA GLY A 162 14.49 -5.28 6.32
C GLY A 162 14.98 -3.84 6.48
N LYS A 163 14.67 -2.96 5.51
CA LYS A 163 14.90 -1.52 5.65
C LYS A 163 13.98 -0.95 6.73
N SER A 164 14.42 0.13 7.37
CA SER A 164 13.59 0.88 8.31
C SER A 164 12.40 1.51 7.57
N ALA A 165 11.36 1.85 8.32
CA ALA A 165 10.22 2.57 7.78
C ALA A 165 10.65 3.85 7.04
N ARG A 166 11.59 4.61 7.60
CA ARG A 166 12.11 5.82 6.97
C ARG A 166 12.86 5.54 5.67
N GLU A 167 13.78 4.59 5.65
CA GLU A 167 14.53 4.23 4.44
C GLU A 167 13.59 3.74 3.30
N ALA A 168 12.51 3.04 3.66
CA ALA A 168 11.51 2.61 2.68
C ALA A 168 10.71 3.80 2.13
N ALA A 169 10.27 4.73 2.99
CA ALA A 169 9.60 5.95 2.56
C ALA A 169 10.50 6.82 1.66
N ASP A 170 11.78 6.96 2.02
CA ASP A 170 12.76 7.69 1.20
C ASP A 170 12.97 7.01 -0.17
N THR A 171 12.84 5.68 -0.25
CA THR A 171 12.88 4.95 -1.54
C THR A 171 11.73 5.38 -2.45
N PHE A 172 10.50 5.41 -1.93
CA PHE A 172 9.35 5.92 -2.67
C PHE A 172 9.56 7.38 -3.10
N PHE A 173 9.96 8.25 -2.17
CA PHE A 173 10.19 9.67 -2.45
C PHE A 173 11.19 9.88 -3.60
N ASN A 174 12.32 9.18 -3.56
CA ASN A 174 13.37 9.33 -4.55
C ASN A 174 12.95 8.84 -5.95
N ILE A 175 12.18 7.77 -6.05
CA ILE A 175 11.69 7.26 -7.34
C ILE A 175 10.57 8.16 -7.86
N SER A 176 9.61 8.56 -7.01
CA SER A 176 8.54 9.50 -7.36
C SER A 176 9.12 10.83 -7.87
N LYS A 177 10.12 11.39 -7.19
CA LYS A 177 10.83 12.61 -7.63
C LYS A 177 11.44 12.46 -9.02
N LYS A 178 12.08 11.34 -9.31
CA LYS A 178 12.64 11.06 -10.66
C LYS A 178 11.55 11.00 -11.72
N ASN A 179 10.44 10.33 -11.42
CA ASN A 179 9.29 10.23 -12.33
C ASN A 179 8.65 11.60 -12.57
N ILE A 180 8.52 12.44 -11.54
CA ILE A 180 8.03 13.82 -11.67
C ILE A 180 8.97 14.64 -12.58
N LEU A 181 10.28 14.60 -12.35
CA LEU A 181 11.25 15.32 -13.19
C LEU A 181 11.20 14.83 -14.65
N HIS A 182 11.02 13.53 -14.87
CA HIS A 182 10.83 12.97 -16.21
C HIS A 182 9.58 13.51 -16.90
N LEU A 183 8.45 13.60 -16.19
CA LEU A 183 7.20 14.16 -16.71
C LEU A 183 7.31 15.65 -17.00
N LEU A 184 7.99 16.42 -16.14
CA LEU A 184 8.23 17.85 -16.36
C LEU A 184 9.09 18.11 -17.60
N ALA A 185 10.09 17.26 -17.86
CA ALA A 185 10.88 17.33 -19.08
C ALA A 185 10.07 17.03 -20.36
N LYS A 186 8.88 16.45 -20.20
CA LYS A 186 7.93 16.07 -21.25
C LYS A 186 6.59 16.80 -21.11
N GLN A 187 6.60 18.00 -20.52
CA GLN A 187 5.37 18.74 -20.20
C GLN A 187 4.43 18.98 -21.39
N ASP A 188 4.95 18.96 -22.62
CA ASP A 188 4.18 19.11 -23.86
C ASP A 188 3.45 17.81 -24.28
N GLU A 189 3.80 16.66 -23.71
CA GLU A 189 3.11 15.39 -23.94
C GLU A 189 1.73 15.39 -23.26
N PRO A 190 0.64 14.97 -23.95
CA PRO A 190 -0.69 14.92 -23.36
C PRO A 190 -0.73 14.14 -22.04
N GLY A 191 -1.24 14.77 -20.99
CA GLY A 191 -1.37 14.15 -19.66
C GLY A 191 -0.11 14.13 -18.81
N ALA A 192 1.05 14.60 -19.31
CA ALA A 192 2.29 14.63 -18.54
C ALA A 192 2.18 15.50 -17.28
N MET A 193 1.67 16.73 -17.42
CA MET A 193 1.48 17.64 -16.30
C MET A 193 0.43 17.14 -15.30
N ALA A 194 -0.68 16.57 -15.78
CA ALA A 194 -1.70 15.99 -14.91
C ALA A 194 -1.15 14.82 -14.09
N SER A 195 -0.32 13.98 -14.71
CA SER A 195 0.37 12.88 -14.03
C SER A 195 1.41 13.38 -13.02
N ALA A 196 2.14 14.44 -13.37
CA ALA A 196 3.14 15.04 -12.48
C ALA A 196 2.48 15.62 -11.21
N ILE A 197 1.36 16.33 -11.36
CA ILE A 197 0.57 16.88 -10.24
C ILE A 197 0.04 15.75 -9.35
N LEU A 198 -0.53 14.71 -9.95
CA LEU A 198 -1.08 13.59 -9.18
C LEU A 198 0.02 12.82 -8.42
N LEU A 199 1.17 12.60 -9.05
CA LEU A 199 2.30 11.93 -8.42
C LEU A 199 2.94 12.80 -7.33
N TRP A 200 2.98 14.12 -7.53
CA TRP A 200 3.37 15.08 -6.52
C TRP A 200 2.47 14.99 -5.30
N ASN A 201 1.14 14.94 -5.48
CA ASN A 201 0.18 14.77 -4.39
C ASN A 201 0.45 13.49 -3.59
N ASN A 202 0.60 12.34 -4.26
CA ASN A 202 0.97 11.09 -3.58
C ASN A 202 2.30 11.21 -2.81
N MET A 203 3.28 11.92 -3.39
CA MET A 203 4.61 12.08 -2.81
C MET A 203 4.57 12.91 -1.51
N ILE A 204 3.88 14.04 -1.52
CA ILE A 204 3.79 14.93 -0.34
C ILE A 204 2.80 14.43 0.70
N ALA A 205 1.82 13.61 0.29
CA ALA A 205 0.81 13.06 1.19
C ALA A 205 1.30 11.83 1.96
N GLN A 206 2.40 11.20 1.56
CA GLN A 206 2.94 10.05 2.27
C GLN A 206 3.44 10.48 3.65
N GLU A 207 2.99 9.77 4.68
CA GLU A 207 3.44 9.95 6.05
C GLU A 207 4.05 8.66 6.61
N VAL A 208 5.04 8.83 7.48
CA VAL A 208 5.56 7.79 8.38
C VAL A 208 5.19 8.22 9.79
N LEU A 209 4.37 7.43 10.47
CA LEU A 209 3.87 7.70 11.81
C LEU A 209 4.40 6.66 12.78
N GLY A 210 4.74 7.07 14.01
CA GLY A 210 5.30 6.18 15.04
C GLY A 210 6.82 6.07 14.96
N ASP A 211 7.36 4.86 15.17
CA ASP A 211 8.80 4.61 15.13
C ASP A 211 9.34 4.53 13.69
N GLU A 212 9.86 5.64 13.17
CA GLU A 212 10.44 5.70 11.83
C GLU A 212 11.66 4.78 11.63
N GLN A 213 12.30 4.30 12.71
CA GLN A 213 13.43 3.38 12.66
C GLN A 213 13.01 1.91 12.76
N MET A 214 11.71 1.64 12.92
CA MET A 214 11.18 0.29 13.02
C MET A 214 11.58 -0.54 11.79
N ARG A 215 12.06 -1.75 12.05
CA ARG A 215 12.48 -2.75 11.06
C ARG A 215 11.79 -4.07 11.36
N CYS A 216 11.66 -4.91 10.34
CA CYS A 216 11.27 -6.29 10.52
C CYS A 216 12.46 -7.20 10.18
N SER A 217 12.82 -8.06 11.14
CA SER A 217 13.84 -9.12 11.02
C SER A 217 13.18 -10.48 11.19
#